data_AF-A0A0F8AXQ9-F1
#
_entry.id   AF-A0A0F8AXQ9-F1
#
_cell.length_a   1.000
_cell.length_b   1.000
_cell.length_c   1.000
_cell.angle_alpha   90.00
_cell.angle_beta   90.00
_cell.angle_gamma   90.00
#
_symmetry.space_group_name_H-M   'P 1'
#
loop_
_entity.id
_entity.type
_entity.pdbx_description
1 polymer ?
#
loop_
_entity_poly.entity_id
_entity_poly.type
_entity_poly.pdbx_seq_one_letter_code
_entity_poly.pdbx_strand_id
1 'polypeptide(L)'
;MTNFHPERSAAWTETAGEIDAPIDDEAAALLDAGFGIERELRGQTAKAVSETALVRRATRSIAATNGSSWAEAYPDIERLTLLGLSSLSAPHTDLVNALLAATSVTVHVHFREGSGEYLRRRIPDLLAVADPGTEAFE
;
A
#
# COMPACT_ATOMS: atom_id res chain seq x y z
N MET A 1 -4.19 -6.10 4.51
CA MET A 1 -5.46 -5.63 3.93
C MET A 1 -5.13 -4.80 2.70
N THR A 2 -5.93 -4.88 1.64
CA THR A 2 -5.66 -4.50 0.23
C THR A 2 -5.16 -3.06 -0.02
N ASN A 3 -4.99 -2.27 1.02
CA ASN A 3 -4.77 -0.82 1.00
C ASN A 3 -5.86 -0.10 0.19
N PHE A 4 -7.04 -0.71 0.08
CA PHE A 4 -8.16 -0.27 -0.76
C PHE A 4 -7.86 -0.16 -2.25
N HIS A 5 -6.76 -0.77 -2.70
CA HIS A 5 -6.39 -0.75 -4.11
C HIS A 5 -7.39 -1.59 -4.93
N PRO A 6 -7.87 -1.10 -6.08
CA PRO A 6 -8.86 -1.80 -6.88
C PRO A 6 -8.43 -3.23 -7.23
N GLU A 7 -7.22 -3.42 -7.76
CA GLU A 7 -6.72 -4.74 -8.16
C GLU A 7 -6.62 -5.73 -6.98
N ARG A 8 -6.12 -5.28 -5.82
CA ARG A 8 -6.00 -6.14 -4.64
C ARG A 8 -7.35 -6.46 -4.02
N SER A 9 -8.31 -5.55 -4.15
CA SER A 9 -9.69 -5.76 -3.69
C SER A 9 -10.43 -6.73 -4.62
N ALA A 10 -10.24 -6.61 -5.93
CA ALA A 10 -10.75 -7.56 -6.90
C ALA A 10 -10.17 -8.98 -6.68
N ALA A 11 -8.85 -9.09 -6.51
CA ALA A 11 -8.19 -10.36 -6.23
C ALA A 11 -8.66 -10.99 -4.91
N TRP A 12 -8.94 -10.17 -3.89
CA TRP A 12 -9.54 -10.64 -2.64
C TRP A 12 -10.92 -11.24 -2.87
N THR A 13 -11.81 -10.52 -3.55
CA THR A 13 -13.18 -10.99 -3.84
C THR A 13 -13.18 -12.25 -4.71
N GLU A 14 -12.34 -12.30 -5.75
CA GLU A 14 -12.18 -13.47 -6.61
C GLU A 14 -11.73 -14.69 -5.81
N THR A 15 -10.65 -14.56 -5.03
CA THR A 15 -10.11 -15.67 -4.22
C THR A 15 -11.12 -16.12 -3.16
N ALA A 16 -11.82 -15.19 -2.53
CA ALA A 16 -12.83 -15.51 -1.53
C ALA A 16 -14.00 -16.30 -2.12
N GLY A 17 -14.43 -15.96 -3.34
CA GLY A 17 -15.51 -16.67 -4.04
C GLY A 17 -15.19 -18.10 -4.45
N GLU A 18 -13.92 -18.53 -4.34
CA GLU A 18 -13.50 -19.92 -4.54
C GLU A 18 -13.56 -20.77 -3.25
N ILE A 19 -13.87 -20.15 -2.10
CA ILE A 19 -13.93 -20.81 -0.80
C ILE A 19 -15.39 -21.09 -0.43
N ASP A 20 -15.66 -22.24 0.16
CA ASP A 20 -17.00 -22.60 0.59
C ASP A 20 -17.53 -21.67 1.71
N ALA A 21 -18.85 -21.44 1.69
CA ALA A 21 -19.55 -20.76 2.75
C ALA A 21 -19.32 -21.42 4.13
N PRO A 22 -19.17 -20.63 5.21
CA PRO A 22 -19.45 -19.18 5.28
C PRO A 22 -18.24 -18.26 5.01
N ILE A 23 -17.10 -18.80 4.58
CA ILE A 23 -15.84 -18.04 4.53
C ILE A 23 -15.85 -16.98 3.41
N ASP A 24 -16.50 -17.27 2.28
CA ASP A 24 -16.73 -16.33 1.19
C ASP A 24 -17.53 -15.10 1.63
N ASP A 25 -18.68 -15.33 2.27
CA ASP A 25 -19.58 -14.30 2.80
C ASP A 25 -18.88 -13.44 3.86
N GLU A 26 -18.15 -14.07 4.80
CA GLU A 26 -17.38 -13.36 5.81
C GLU A 26 -16.26 -12.51 5.20
N ALA A 27 -15.54 -13.03 4.21
CA ALA A 27 -14.47 -12.31 3.53
C ALA A 27 -14.99 -11.09 2.75
N ALA A 28 -16.15 -11.21 2.10
CA ALA A 28 -16.81 -10.08 1.44
C ALA A 28 -17.28 -9.04 2.47
N ALA A 29 -17.96 -9.47 3.54
CA ALA A 29 -18.45 -8.59 4.59
C ALA A 29 -17.33 -7.80 5.29
N LEU A 30 -16.17 -8.44 5.54
CA LEU A 30 -15.00 -7.77 6.12
C LEU A 30 -14.45 -6.67 5.22
N LEU A 31 -14.39 -6.93 3.91
CA LEU A 31 -13.90 -5.95 2.95
C LEU A 31 -14.86 -4.75 2.86
N ASP A 32 -16.17 -5.02 2.72
CA ASP A 32 -17.22 -3.99 2.68
C ASP A 32 -17.26 -3.14 3.95
N ALA A 33 -17.15 -3.78 5.13
CA ALA A 33 -17.07 -3.07 6.40
C ALA A 33 -15.84 -2.14 6.46
N GLY A 34 -14.67 -2.62 6.00
CA GLY A 34 -13.46 -1.81 5.91
C GLY A 34 -13.62 -0.58 5.02
N PHE A 35 -14.26 -0.74 3.85
CA PHE A 35 -14.60 0.36 2.95
C PHE A 35 -15.57 1.36 3.59
N GLY A 36 -16.64 0.87 4.21
CA GLY A 36 -17.66 1.69 4.85
C GLY A 36 -17.11 2.54 6.00
N ILE A 37 -16.30 1.93 6.88
CA ILE A 37 -15.68 2.62 8.02
C ILE A 37 -14.73 3.73 7.53
N GLU A 38 -13.85 3.43 6.57
CA GLU A 38 -12.90 4.41 6.06
C GLU A 38 -13.62 5.59 5.38
N ARG A 39 -14.68 5.34 4.61
CA ARG A 39 -15.49 6.40 3.97
C ARG A 39 -16.15 7.30 5.00
N GLU A 40 -16.79 6.71 6.02
CA GLU A 40 -17.46 7.46 7.08
C GLU A 40 -16.47 8.34 7.86
N LEU A 41 -15.33 7.78 8.27
CA LEU A 41 -14.30 8.54 8.98
C LEU A 41 -13.77 9.71 8.15
N ARG A 42 -13.59 9.55 6.83
CA ARG A 42 -13.16 10.63 5.93
C ARG A 42 -14.20 11.75 5.83
N GLY A 43 -15.48 11.40 5.82
CA GLY A 43 -16.58 12.38 5.85
C GLY A 43 -16.54 13.30 7.08
N GLN A 44 -15.88 12.88 8.16
CA GLN A 44 -15.81 13.61 9.42
C GLN A 44 -14.55 14.48 9.57
N THR A 45 -13.53 14.35 8.70
CA THR A 45 -12.29 15.14 8.83
C THR A 45 -11.51 15.27 7.53
N ALA A 46 -10.90 16.44 7.32
CA ALA A 46 -9.95 16.67 6.23
C ALA A 46 -8.55 16.07 6.49
N LYS A 47 -8.30 15.59 7.71
CA LYS A 47 -7.05 14.91 8.09
C LYS A 47 -7.08 13.45 7.66
N ALA A 48 -5.90 12.85 7.51
CA ALA A 48 -5.82 11.40 7.32
C ALA A 48 -6.38 10.68 8.56
N VAL A 49 -7.30 9.74 8.35
CA VAL A 49 -8.00 9.01 9.42
C VAL A 49 -7.13 7.92 10.07
N SER A 50 -5.99 7.59 9.45
CA SER A 50 -5.00 6.65 9.96
C SER A 50 -3.61 6.96 9.37
N GLU A 51 -2.56 6.40 9.97
CA GLU A 51 -1.21 6.44 9.38
C GLU A 51 -1.18 5.78 8.00
N THR A 52 -1.93 4.70 7.81
CA THR A 52 -2.03 4.04 6.50
C THR A 52 -2.67 4.98 5.46
N ALA A 53 -3.71 5.72 5.83
CA ALA A 53 -4.31 6.73 4.96
C ALA A 53 -3.34 7.87 4.65
N LEU A 54 -2.51 8.27 5.60
CA LEU A 54 -1.45 9.26 5.38
C LEU A 54 -0.42 8.76 4.37
N VAL A 55 0.03 7.51 4.49
CA VAL A 55 0.96 6.88 3.54
C VAL A 55 0.35 6.79 2.15
N ARG A 56 -0.93 6.42 2.02
CA ARG A 56 -1.64 6.44 0.72
C ARG A 56 -1.66 7.83 0.09
N ARG A 57 -2.02 8.85 0.88
CA ARG A 57 -2.04 10.25 0.41
C ARG A 57 -0.66 10.72 -0.03
N ALA A 58 0.39 10.40 0.73
CA ALA A 58 1.77 10.71 0.38
C ALA A 58 2.20 10.00 -0.91
N THR A 59 1.88 8.71 -1.06
CA THR A 59 2.16 7.92 -2.26
C THR A 59 1.55 8.56 -3.50
N ARG A 60 0.25 8.92 -3.45
CA ARG A 60 -0.42 9.61 -4.56
C ARG A 60 0.17 10.98 -4.84
N SER A 61 0.56 11.74 -3.81
CA SER A 61 1.23 13.03 -4.00
C SER A 61 2.58 12.90 -4.69
N ILE A 62 3.38 11.90 -4.33
CA ILE A 62 4.69 11.62 -4.96
C ILE A 62 4.48 11.25 -6.43
N ALA A 63 3.56 10.32 -6.70
CA ALA A 63 3.24 9.90 -8.07
C ALA A 63 2.73 11.07 -8.93
N ALA A 64 1.75 11.84 -8.43
CA ALA A 64 1.12 12.94 -9.16
C ALA A 64 2.08 14.11 -9.46
N THR A 65 3.11 14.30 -8.62
CA THR A 65 4.12 15.37 -8.79
C THR A 65 5.40 14.88 -9.44
N ASN A 66 5.45 13.62 -9.87
CA ASN A 66 6.65 12.96 -10.37
C ASN A 66 7.86 13.21 -9.44
N GLY A 67 7.63 13.03 -8.13
CA GLY A 67 8.66 13.10 -7.10
C GLY A 67 8.97 14.49 -6.54
N SER A 68 8.44 15.57 -7.12
CA SER A 68 8.77 16.92 -6.63
C SER A 68 8.30 17.14 -5.19
N SER A 69 7.16 16.60 -4.80
CA SER A 69 6.65 16.71 -3.42
C SER A 69 7.57 16.02 -2.39
N TRP A 70 8.27 14.95 -2.78
CA TRP A 70 9.28 14.33 -1.94
C TRP A 70 10.51 15.23 -1.81
N ALA A 71 11.03 15.72 -2.93
CA ALA A 71 12.23 16.55 -2.95
C ALA A 71 12.05 17.86 -2.18
N GLU A 72 10.86 18.47 -2.23
CA GLU A 72 10.54 19.68 -1.45
C GLU A 72 10.46 19.39 0.05
N ALA A 73 9.88 18.26 0.44
CA ALA A 73 9.73 17.89 1.85
C ALA A 73 11.05 17.38 2.47
N TYR A 74 11.87 16.71 1.67
CA TYR A 74 13.08 16.01 2.10
C TYR A 74 14.26 16.26 1.14
N PRO A 75 14.74 17.52 1.04
CA PRO A 75 15.71 17.93 0.00
C PRO A 75 17.05 17.20 0.08
N ASP A 76 17.47 16.82 1.28
CA ASP A 76 18.78 16.20 1.53
C ASP A 76 18.69 14.67 1.69
N ILE A 77 17.50 14.08 1.55
CA ILE A 77 17.31 12.64 1.76
C ILE A 77 17.52 11.88 0.45
N GLU A 78 18.69 11.24 0.36
CA GLU A 78 19.06 10.38 -0.77
C GLU A 78 18.72 8.90 -0.54
N ARG A 79 18.39 8.52 0.69
CA ARG A 79 18.23 7.12 1.09
C ARG A 79 17.06 6.89 2.05
N LEU A 80 16.27 5.87 1.74
CA LEU A 80 15.26 5.31 2.63
C LEU A 80 15.68 3.89 3.04
N THR A 81 15.63 3.58 4.34
CA THR A 81 15.95 2.23 4.85
C THR A 81 14.77 1.68 5.63
N LEU A 82 14.29 0.50 5.24
CA LEU A 82 13.27 -0.27 5.95
C LEU A 82 13.93 -1.47 6.63
N LEU A 83 13.84 -1.55 7.96
CA LEU A 83 14.58 -2.52 8.78
C LEU A 83 13.67 -3.52 9.49
N GLY A 84 14.14 -4.76 9.62
CA GLY A 84 13.53 -5.78 10.48
C GLY A 84 12.15 -6.26 10.01
N LEU A 85 11.87 -6.16 8.70
CA LEU A 85 10.57 -6.50 8.14
C LEU A 85 10.37 -8.02 8.07
N SER A 86 9.26 -8.51 8.63
CA SER A 86 8.74 -9.86 8.40
C SER A 86 7.78 -9.93 7.22
N SER A 87 7.39 -8.78 6.67
CA SER A 87 6.56 -8.61 5.48
C SER A 87 6.66 -7.16 5.00
N LEU A 88 6.42 -6.90 3.72
CA LEU A 88 6.16 -5.55 3.21
C LEU A 88 4.64 -5.40 3.05
N SER A 89 4.02 -4.52 3.85
CA SER A 89 2.57 -4.31 3.76
C SER A 89 2.23 -3.49 2.52
N ALA A 90 1.03 -3.71 1.97
CA ALA A 90 0.52 -3.00 0.79
C ALA A 90 0.77 -1.47 0.78
N PRO A 91 0.52 -0.68 1.84
CA PRO A 91 0.84 0.76 1.85
C PRO A 91 2.34 1.06 1.71
N HIS A 92 3.22 0.27 2.33
CA HIS A 92 4.66 0.47 2.19
C HIS A 92 5.16 0.02 0.82
N THR A 93 4.59 -1.06 0.28
CA THR A 93 4.85 -1.49 -1.09
C THR A 93 4.50 -0.41 -2.09
N ASP A 94 3.31 0.19 -1.97
CA ASP A 94 2.87 1.28 -2.85
C ASP A 94 3.79 2.50 -2.72
N LEU A 95 4.16 2.89 -1.49
CA LEU A 95 5.07 4.00 -1.25
C LEU A 95 6.45 3.75 -1.88
N VAL A 96 7.02 2.56 -1.68
CA VAL A 96 8.33 2.19 -2.25
C VAL A 96 8.26 2.19 -3.77
N ASN A 97 7.18 1.66 -4.36
CA ASN A 97 6.97 1.70 -5.80
C ASN A 97 6.96 3.14 -6.32
N ALA A 98 6.13 4.02 -5.74
CA ALA A 98 6.06 5.42 -6.14
C ALA A 98 7.41 6.16 -6.01
N LEU A 99 8.16 5.91 -4.94
CA LEU A 99 9.50 6.49 -4.74
C LEU A 99 10.49 6.02 -5.81
N LEU A 100 10.54 4.72 -6.08
CA LEU A 100 11.44 4.14 -7.09
C LEU A 100 11.09 4.61 -8.50
N ALA A 101 9.81 4.86 -8.78
CA ALA A 101 9.35 5.33 -10.08
C ALA A 101 9.59 6.84 -10.28
N ALA A 102 9.43 7.64 -9.23
CA ALA A 102 9.35 9.10 -9.34
C ALA A 102 10.58 9.85 -8.81
N THR A 103 11.53 9.16 -8.15
CA THR A 103 12.69 9.80 -7.52
C THR A 103 13.98 9.02 -7.76
N SER A 104 15.12 9.65 -7.45
CA SER A 104 16.45 8.99 -7.42
C SER A 104 16.80 8.40 -6.06
N VAL A 105 15.88 8.40 -5.09
CA VAL A 105 16.15 7.89 -3.73
C VAL A 105 16.48 6.41 -3.78
N THR A 106 17.57 6.03 -3.11
CA THR A 106 17.92 4.63 -2.94
C THR A 106 17.10 4.04 -1.80
N VAL A 107 16.34 2.97 -2.08
CA VAL A 107 15.56 2.24 -1.06
C VAL A 107 16.27 0.94 -0.68
N HIS A 108 16.63 0.81 0.60
CA HIS A 108 17.15 -0.43 1.17
C HIS A 108 16.08 -1.13 2.00
N VAL A 109 15.83 -2.41 1.71
CA VAL A 109 14.87 -3.23 2.45
C VAL A 109 15.58 -4.41 3.09
N HIS A 110 15.56 -4.45 4.43
CA HIS A 110 16.21 -5.49 5.23
C HIS A 110 15.14 -6.37 5.89
N PHE A 111 15.00 -7.58 5.37
CA PHE A 111 14.10 -8.59 5.91
C PHE A 111 14.74 -9.39 7.04
N ARG A 112 13.90 -9.94 7.93
CA ARG A 112 14.34 -10.88 8.96
C ARG A 112 14.85 -12.18 8.34
N GLU A 113 15.79 -12.85 9.01
CA GLU A 113 16.45 -14.07 8.54
C GLU A 113 15.45 -15.17 8.12
N GLY A 114 14.40 -15.40 8.91
CA GLY A 114 13.41 -16.46 8.62
C GLY A 114 12.44 -16.18 7.46
N SER A 115 12.25 -14.92 7.06
CA SER A 115 11.35 -14.56 5.95
C SER A 115 12.06 -13.96 4.74
N GLY A 116 13.37 -13.67 4.87
CA GLY A 116 14.07 -12.82 3.93
C GLY A 116 14.24 -13.40 2.53
N GLU A 117 14.55 -14.68 2.40
CA GLU A 117 14.68 -15.32 1.08
C GLU A 117 13.33 -15.38 0.35
N TYR A 118 12.27 -15.75 1.06
CA TYR A 118 10.91 -15.75 0.52
C TYR A 118 10.50 -14.35 0.06
N LEU A 119 10.70 -13.34 0.91
CA LEU A 119 10.30 -11.97 0.60
C LEU A 119 11.12 -11.36 -0.54
N ARG A 120 12.44 -11.61 -0.61
CA ARG A 120 13.28 -11.13 -1.73
C ARG A 120 12.76 -11.63 -3.08
N ARG A 121 12.34 -12.90 -3.17
CA ARG A 121 11.77 -13.46 -4.40
C ARG A 121 10.43 -12.82 -4.78
N ARG A 122 9.66 -12.38 -3.78
CA ARG A 122 8.33 -11.77 -3.97
C ARG A 122 8.36 -10.27 -4.23
N ILE A 123 9.48 -9.58 -3.96
CA ILE A 123 9.55 -8.11 -4.10
C ILE A 123 9.18 -7.62 -5.50
N PRO A 124 9.69 -8.21 -6.61
CA PRO A 124 9.29 -7.79 -7.94
C PRO A 124 7.77 -7.83 -8.15
N ASP A 125 7.13 -8.93 -7.75
CA ASP A 125 5.67 -9.09 -7.86
C ASP A 125 4.92 -8.10 -6.96
N LEU A 126 5.42 -7.85 -5.75
CA LEU A 126 4.82 -6.88 -4.83
C LEU A 126 4.89 -5.46 -5.41
N LEU A 127 5.98 -5.10 -6.06
CA LEU A 127 6.17 -3.78 -6.68
C LEU A 127 5.53 -3.69 -8.08
N ALA A 128 4.99 -4.78 -8.63
CA ALA A 128 4.33 -4.80 -9.94
C ALA A 128 2.85 -4.36 -9.88
N VAL A 129 2.55 -3.35 -9.06
CA VAL A 129 1.20 -2.77 -8.94
C VAL A 129 1.15 -1.50 -9.78
N ALA A 130 0.20 -1.42 -10.70
CA ALA A 130 -0.05 -0.21 -11.47
C ALA A 130 -0.65 0.88 -10.59
N ASP A 131 -0.29 2.14 -10.82
CA ASP A 131 -0.83 3.31 -10.12
C ASP A 131 -0.88 3.17 -8.59
N PRO A 132 0.29 2.98 -7.93
CA PRO A 132 0.35 2.71 -6.49
C PRO A 132 -0.34 3.79 -5.65
N GLY A 133 -1.12 3.35 -4.65
CA GLY A 133 -1.88 4.23 -3.76
C GLY A 133 -3.24 4.68 -4.30
N THR A 134 -3.65 4.20 -5.48
CA THR A 134 -5.03 4.30 -5.99
C THR A 134 -6.00 3.62 -5.03
N GLU A 135 -7.19 4.21 -4.88
CA GLU A 135 -8.24 3.71 -4.00
C GLU A 135 -9.50 3.42 -4.82
N ALA A 136 -10.22 2.36 -4.48
CA ALA A 136 -11.46 1.97 -5.16
C ALA A 136 -12.67 2.89 -4.85
N PHE A 137 -12.44 3.99 -4.12
CA PHE A 137 -13.46 4.98 -3.74
C PHE A 137 -12.80 6.33 -3.49
N GLU A 138 -13.57 7.39 -3.69
CA GLU A 138 -13.23 8.77 -3.31
C GLU A 138 -13.82 9.12 -1.93
#